data_AF-A0A3M1X3M1-F1
#
_entry.id   AF-A0A3M1X3M1-F1
#
_cell.length_a   1.000
_cell.length_b   1.000
_cell.length_c   1.000
_cell.angle_alpha   90.00
_cell.angle_beta   90.00
_cell.angle_gamma   90.00
#
_symmetry.space_group_name_H-M   'P 1'
#
loop_
_entity.id
_entity.type
_entity.pdbx_description
1 polymer ?
#
loop_
_entity_poly.entity_id
_entity_poly.type
_entity_poly.pdbx_seq_one_letter_code
_entity_poly.pdbx_strand_id
1 'polypeptide(L)'
;MLRLLVFLSLLWAGLSLPLSAQGDRTDCRLQPEDLRPLIARFNPYFADHRWVAASQMEMARMGAHRLLLITQDGCKRHHTTFSLIIDPEAVGQGYAFWLDEMKALMHKVYWENDTYSIFGPELEAQFEDKLRTYGIGERFNFPIGTRNFICEVRLDPQKGGKLTIEMVSFLFKEEVRQRRAGIPDTEDHGWEGSEGRR
;
A
#
# COMPACT_ATOMS: atom_id res chain seq x y z
N MET A 1 -35.62 39.51 -0.11
CA MET A 1 -36.30 38.27 0.33
C MET A 1 -35.84 37.12 -0.54
N LEU A 2 -35.35 36.07 0.13
CA LEU A 2 -35.21 34.68 -0.30
C LEU A 2 -34.40 34.37 -1.57
N ARG A 3 -33.14 33.96 -1.37
CA ARG A 3 -32.46 32.86 -2.09
C ARG A 3 -31.12 32.56 -1.40
N LEU A 4 -31.25 32.12 -0.16
CA LEU A 4 -30.22 31.39 0.59
C LEU A 4 -30.78 29.97 0.76
N LEU A 5 -29.94 28.94 0.63
CA LEU A 5 -30.25 27.48 0.72
C LEU A 5 -30.29 26.73 -0.62
N VAL A 6 -29.15 26.55 -1.29
CA VAL A 6 -28.81 25.29 -1.99
C VAL A 6 -27.28 25.17 -2.04
N PHE A 7 -26.62 24.91 -0.90
CA PHE A 7 -25.18 24.62 -0.88
C PHE A 7 -24.77 23.65 0.24
N LEU A 8 -25.68 22.77 0.68
CA LEU A 8 -25.41 21.88 1.80
C LEU A 8 -26.02 20.48 1.61
N SER A 9 -25.66 19.77 0.54
CA SER A 9 -26.15 18.40 0.34
C SER A 9 -25.29 17.52 -0.60
N LEU A 10 -23.97 17.73 -0.66
CA LEU A 10 -23.05 16.88 -1.44
C LEU A 10 -21.84 16.34 -0.64
N LEU A 11 -21.92 16.37 0.69
CA LEU A 11 -20.94 15.76 1.61
C LEU A 11 -21.39 14.36 2.08
N TRP A 12 -22.09 13.62 1.21
CA TRP A 12 -22.59 12.26 1.44
C TRP A 12 -22.14 11.32 0.30
N ALA A 13 -20.91 11.49 -0.17
CA ALA A 13 -20.26 10.54 -1.05
C ALA A 13 -19.20 9.77 -0.25
N GLY A 14 -19.61 8.62 0.29
CA GLY A 14 -18.75 7.44 0.46
C GLY A 14 -17.39 7.67 1.10
N LEU A 15 -17.35 8.21 2.32
CA LEU A 15 -16.28 7.83 3.24
C LEU A 15 -16.50 6.35 3.57
N SER A 16 -15.85 5.48 2.79
CA SER A 16 -15.55 4.12 3.21
C SER A 16 -14.65 4.23 4.43
N LEU A 17 -15.27 4.40 5.60
CA LEU A 17 -14.59 4.34 6.89
C LEU A 17 -13.79 3.04 6.92
N PRO A 18 -12.50 3.07 7.27
CA PRO A 18 -11.70 1.87 7.36
C PRO A 18 -12.37 0.93 8.38
N LEU A 19 -12.38 -0.36 8.07
CA LEU A 19 -12.95 -1.44 8.86
C LEU A 19 -12.22 -1.67 10.21
N SER A 20 -11.53 -0.65 10.73
CA SER A 20 -10.61 -0.68 11.87
C SER A 20 -11.29 -0.31 13.20
N ALA A 21 -12.60 -0.05 13.21
CA ALA A 21 -13.33 0.38 14.41
C ALA A 21 -14.09 -0.75 15.15
N GLN A 22 -14.02 -2.01 14.69
CA GLN A 22 -14.85 -3.10 15.23
C GLN A 22 -14.09 -4.34 15.73
N GLY A 23 -12.76 -4.29 15.84
CA GLY A 23 -11.95 -5.36 16.43
C GLY A 23 -11.41 -4.97 17.79
N ASP A 24 -11.53 -5.86 18.78
CA ASP A 24 -10.84 -5.77 20.06
C ASP A 24 -9.33 -5.52 19.82
N ARG A 25 -8.85 -4.31 20.13
CA ARG A 25 -7.44 -3.88 19.97
C ARG A 25 -6.45 -4.68 20.84
N THR A 26 -6.95 -5.59 21.67
CA THR A 26 -6.16 -6.42 22.58
C THR A 26 -5.39 -7.55 21.88
N ASP A 27 -5.71 -7.87 20.63
CA ASP A 27 -5.06 -8.96 19.85
C ASP A 27 -4.31 -8.45 18.60
N CYS A 28 -3.96 -7.16 18.57
CA CYS A 28 -3.07 -6.59 17.56
C CYS A 28 -1.61 -6.94 17.90
N ARG A 29 -0.95 -7.73 17.05
CA ARG A 29 0.45 -8.16 17.29
C ARG A 29 1.44 -7.02 17.01
N LEU A 30 1.16 -6.17 16.03
CA LEU A 30 1.86 -4.90 15.82
C LEU A 30 1.06 -3.77 16.47
N GLN A 31 1.73 -2.89 17.21
CA GLN A 31 1.10 -1.63 17.59
C GLN A 31 1.20 -0.66 16.41
N PRO A 32 0.23 0.27 16.25
CA PRO A 32 0.32 1.30 15.23
C PRO A 32 1.61 2.13 15.33
N GLU A 33 2.16 2.31 16.53
CA GLU A 33 3.44 3.01 16.72
C GLU A 33 4.65 2.23 16.18
N ASP A 34 4.52 0.92 15.96
CA ASP A 34 5.58 0.06 15.42
C ASP A 34 5.63 0.09 13.88
N LEU A 35 4.59 0.65 13.23
CA LEU A 35 4.52 0.75 11.77
C LEU A 35 5.49 1.83 11.27
N ARG A 36 6.12 1.54 10.13
CA ARG A 36 7.16 2.38 9.52
C ARG A 36 6.93 2.45 8.01
N PRO A 37 7.36 3.54 7.33
CA PRO A 37 7.36 3.62 5.87
C PRO A 37 8.03 2.39 5.25
N LEU A 38 7.48 1.86 4.16
CA LEU A 38 8.09 0.77 3.40
C LEU A 38 9.13 1.29 2.40
N ILE A 39 8.91 2.48 1.83
CA ILE A 39 9.80 3.10 0.85
C ILE A 39 11.00 3.65 1.61
N ALA A 40 12.19 3.15 1.26
CA ALA A 40 13.44 3.65 1.81
C ALA A 40 13.57 5.17 1.59
N ARG A 41 14.08 5.89 2.60
CA ARG A 41 14.20 7.36 2.61
C ARG A 41 14.94 7.92 1.38
N PHE A 42 15.96 7.21 0.90
CA PHE A 42 16.81 7.62 -0.22
C PHE A 42 16.51 6.86 -1.52
N ASN A 43 15.32 6.28 -1.64
CA ASN A 43 14.92 5.56 -2.84
C ASN A 43 14.83 6.51 -4.05
N PRO A 44 15.67 6.34 -5.08
CA PRO A 44 15.76 7.30 -6.18
C PRO A 44 14.59 7.23 -7.15
N TYR A 45 13.72 6.22 -7.03
CA TYR A 45 12.59 6.01 -7.94
C TYR A 45 11.32 6.76 -7.52
N PHE A 46 11.34 7.39 -6.36
CA PHE A 46 10.19 8.09 -5.81
C PHE A 46 10.49 9.56 -5.56
N ALA A 47 9.59 10.41 -6.04
CA ALA A 47 9.55 11.83 -5.71
C ALA A 47 8.41 12.11 -4.72
N ASP A 48 8.47 13.27 -4.06
CA ASP A 48 7.42 13.77 -3.15
C ASP A 48 7.00 12.75 -2.07
N HIS A 49 7.94 11.93 -1.60
CA HIS A 49 7.66 10.91 -0.58
C HIS A 49 7.23 11.56 0.74
N ARG A 50 6.08 11.12 1.27
CA ARG A 50 5.50 11.55 2.54
C ARG A 50 4.95 10.38 3.33
N TRP A 51 5.25 10.36 4.62
CA TRP A 51 4.64 9.47 5.60
C TRP A 51 3.67 10.26 6.49
N VAL A 52 2.46 9.74 6.67
CA VAL A 52 1.43 10.30 7.53
C VAL A 52 1.14 9.31 8.65
N ALA A 53 1.82 9.48 9.79
CA ALA A 53 1.74 8.56 10.92
C ALA A 53 0.31 8.40 11.46
N ALA A 54 -0.48 9.48 11.52
CA ALA A 54 -1.85 9.44 12.04
C ALA A 54 -2.77 8.47 11.27
N SER A 55 -2.56 8.35 9.96
CA SER A 55 -3.34 7.47 9.09
C SER A 55 -2.57 6.23 8.62
N GLN A 56 -1.35 6.03 9.11
CA GLN A 56 -0.47 4.92 8.72
C GLN A 56 -0.36 4.79 7.19
N MET A 57 -0.25 5.95 6.53
CA MET A 57 -0.29 6.07 5.08
C MET A 57 1.02 6.66 4.56
N GLU A 58 1.55 6.03 3.54
CA GLU A 58 2.71 6.47 2.78
C GLU A 58 2.26 6.90 1.39
N MET A 59 2.77 8.03 0.91
CA MET A 59 2.45 8.57 -0.40
C MET A 59 3.74 8.88 -1.14
N ALA A 60 3.84 8.49 -2.40
CA ALA A 60 5.01 8.76 -3.21
C ALA A 60 4.65 8.82 -4.71
N ARG A 61 5.40 9.59 -5.49
CA ARG A 61 5.25 9.63 -6.96
C ARG A 61 6.28 8.73 -7.62
N MET A 62 5.81 7.77 -8.42
CA MET A 62 6.67 6.86 -9.22
C MET A 62 7.02 7.44 -10.60
N GLY A 63 6.51 8.63 -10.89
CA GLY A 63 6.69 9.40 -12.12
C GLY A 63 5.68 10.56 -12.17
N ALA A 64 5.65 11.30 -13.28
CA ALA A 64 4.73 12.42 -13.44
C ALA A 64 3.25 12.00 -13.30
N HIS A 65 2.90 10.84 -13.87
CA HIS A 65 1.53 10.35 -13.99
C HIS A 65 1.19 9.16 -13.09
N ARG A 66 2.00 8.91 -12.04
CA ARG A 66 1.90 7.71 -11.20
C ARG A 66 2.01 8.08 -9.73
N LEU A 67 0.91 7.96 -9.00
CA LEU A 67 0.84 8.18 -7.56
C LEU A 67 0.69 6.84 -6.85
N LEU A 68 1.61 6.53 -5.95
CA LEU A 68 1.56 5.39 -5.06
C LEU A 68 1.03 5.82 -3.70
N LEU A 69 0.04 5.09 -3.19
CA LEU A 69 -0.41 5.14 -1.81
C LEU A 69 -0.16 3.76 -1.17
N ILE A 70 0.51 3.72 -0.03
CA ILE A 70 0.68 2.51 0.77
C ILE A 70 -0.04 2.73 2.10
N THR A 71 -0.96 1.86 2.46
CA THR A 71 -1.60 1.88 3.78
C THR A 71 -1.24 0.63 4.54
N GLN A 72 -0.96 0.78 5.83
CA GLN A 72 -0.63 -0.33 6.71
C GLN A 72 -1.64 -0.45 7.85
N ASP A 73 -2.08 -1.68 8.11
CA ASP A 73 -2.92 -1.99 9.27
C ASP A 73 -2.32 -3.18 10.05
N GLY A 74 -2.12 -2.98 11.34
CA GLY A 74 -1.59 -3.96 12.28
C GLY A 74 -2.71 -4.56 13.11
N CYS A 75 -3.26 -5.70 12.68
CA CYS A 75 -4.20 -6.48 13.49
C CYS A 75 -3.58 -7.83 13.93
N LYS A 76 -4.36 -8.91 13.92
CA LYS A 76 -3.85 -10.30 14.03
C LYS A 76 -2.89 -10.66 12.90
N ARG A 77 -3.07 -10.01 11.75
CA ARG A 77 -2.24 -10.11 10.55
C ARG A 77 -1.80 -8.70 10.17
N HIS A 78 -0.65 -8.58 9.53
CA HIS A 78 -0.17 -7.30 8.99
C HIS A 78 -0.67 -7.15 7.58
N HIS A 79 -1.52 -6.14 7.37
CA HIS A 79 -2.03 -5.79 6.05
C HIS A 79 -1.19 -4.63 5.53
N THR A 80 -0.65 -4.80 4.33
CA THR A 80 0.00 -3.72 3.58
C THR A 80 -0.68 -3.64 2.23
N THR A 81 -1.33 -2.50 1.95
CA THR A 81 -2.04 -2.28 0.70
C THR A 81 -1.31 -1.26 -0.13
N PHE A 82 -0.85 -1.67 -1.30
CA PHE A 82 -0.28 -0.81 -2.33
C PHE A 82 -1.39 -0.41 -3.31
N SER A 83 -1.58 0.89 -3.51
CA SER A 83 -2.52 1.45 -4.48
C SER A 83 -1.75 2.36 -5.43
N LEU A 84 -1.47 1.86 -6.63
CA LEU A 84 -0.89 2.65 -7.71
C LEU A 84 -2.01 3.24 -8.56
N ILE A 85 -2.09 4.57 -8.56
CA ILE A 85 -3.04 5.36 -9.35
C ILE A 85 -2.27 5.93 -10.55
N ILE A 86 -2.82 5.74 -11.74
CA ILE A 86 -2.22 6.12 -13.02
C ILE A 86 -3.17 7.07 -13.75
N ASP A 87 -2.67 8.23 -14.17
CA ASP A 87 -3.50 9.21 -14.90
C ASP A 87 -3.97 8.65 -16.26
N PRO A 88 -5.16 9.04 -16.75
CA PRO A 88 -5.74 8.50 -17.99
C PRO A 88 -4.80 8.47 -19.20
N GLU A 89 -4.01 9.52 -19.39
CA GLU A 89 -3.08 9.66 -20.51
C GLU A 89 -1.88 8.70 -20.46
N ALA A 90 -1.58 8.13 -19.29
CA ALA A 90 -0.46 7.23 -19.07
C ALA A 90 -0.88 5.76 -19.00
N VAL A 91 -2.18 5.46 -19.07
CA VAL A 91 -2.68 4.09 -19.01
C VAL A 91 -2.48 3.40 -20.36
N GLY A 92 -1.68 2.34 -20.36
CA GLY A 92 -1.50 1.47 -21.52
C GLY A 92 -2.68 0.53 -21.74
N GLN A 93 -2.73 -0.06 -22.93
CA GLN A 93 -3.74 -1.05 -23.31
C GLN A 93 -3.23 -2.47 -23.03
N GLY A 94 -4.13 -3.34 -22.57
CA GLY A 94 -3.86 -4.77 -22.42
C GLY A 94 -3.15 -5.17 -21.13
N TYR A 95 -3.04 -6.49 -20.92
CA TYR A 95 -2.53 -7.06 -19.68
C TYR A 95 -1.03 -6.82 -19.45
N ALA A 96 -0.23 -6.72 -20.52
CA ALA A 96 1.22 -6.56 -20.43
C ALA A 96 1.60 -5.26 -19.71
N PHE A 97 0.88 -4.17 -20.01
CA PHE A 97 1.04 -2.90 -19.31
C PHE A 97 0.88 -3.05 -17.79
N TRP A 98 -0.18 -3.74 -17.34
CA TRP A 98 -0.45 -3.92 -15.92
C TRP A 98 0.53 -4.84 -15.21
N LEU A 99 1.01 -5.86 -15.93
CA LEU A 99 2.08 -6.70 -15.43
C LEU A 99 3.37 -5.89 -15.23
N ASP A 100 3.74 -5.05 -16.18
CA ASP A 100 4.91 -4.18 -16.09
C ASP A 100 4.77 -3.13 -14.98
N GLU A 101 3.60 -2.52 -14.81
CA GLU A 101 3.33 -1.57 -13.71
C GLU A 101 3.41 -2.25 -12.34
N MET A 102 2.89 -3.48 -12.22
CA MET A 102 2.99 -4.28 -10.99
C MET A 102 4.45 -4.61 -10.67
N LYS A 103 5.23 -5.09 -11.65
CA LYS A 103 6.65 -5.38 -11.47
C LYS A 103 7.41 -4.12 -11.07
N ALA A 104 7.27 -3.04 -11.86
CA ALA A 104 7.94 -1.78 -11.59
C ALA A 104 7.61 -1.24 -10.20
N LEU A 105 6.33 -1.29 -9.78
CA LEU A 105 5.91 -0.91 -8.44
C LEU A 105 6.66 -1.69 -7.36
N MET A 106 6.61 -3.02 -7.43
CA MET A 106 7.15 -3.87 -6.38
C MET A 106 8.68 -3.79 -6.30
N HIS A 107 9.37 -3.83 -7.44
CA HIS A 107 10.83 -3.66 -7.50
C HIS A 107 11.27 -2.28 -6.95
N LYS A 108 10.52 -1.21 -7.26
CA LYS A 108 10.86 0.13 -6.76
C LYS A 108 10.58 0.26 -5.28
N VAL A 109 9.44 -0.21 -4.77
CA VAL A 109 9.13 -0.16 -3.33
C VAL A 109 10.22 -0.88 -2.52
N TYR A 110 10.63 -2.07 -2.98
CA TYR A 110 11.63 -2.89 -2.32
C TYR A 110 13.06 -2.67 -2.86
N TRP A 111 13.36 -1.48 -3.38
CA TRP A 111 14.71 -1.14 -3.80
C TRP A 111 15.71 -1.29 -2.64
N GLU A 112 16.81 -2.01 -2.87
CA GLU A 112 17.82 -2.40 -1.86
C GLU A 112 17.26 -3.22 -0.67
N ASN A 113 16.04 -3.74 -0.80
CA ASN A 113 15.43 -4.59 0.22
C ASN A 113 15.30 -6.04 -0.28
N ASP A 114 16.16 -6.91 0.26
CA ASP A 114 16.23 -8.33 -0.12
C ASP A 114 14.94 -9.11 0.16
N THR A 115 14.01 -8.58 0.96
CA THR A 115 12.72 -9.23 1.25
C THR A 115 11.94 -9.55 -0.02
N TYR A 116 12.04 -8.72 -1.06
CA TYR A 116 11.34 -8.98 -2.31
C TYR A 116 11.90 -10.17 -3.07
N SER A 117 13.20 -10.47 -2.96
CA SER A 117 13.79 -11.66 -3.60
C SER A 117 13.16 -12.98 -3.11
N ILE A 118 12.60 -12.97 -1.89
CA ILE A 118 12.00 -14.15 -1.25
C ILE A 118 10.67 -14.55 -1.91
N PHE A 119 9.85 -13.57 -2.32
CA PHE A 119 8.50 -13.84 -2.83
C PHE A 119 8.21 -13.24 -4.21
N GLY A 120 9.07 -12.35 -4.71
CA GLY A 120 8.88 -11.58 -5.94
C GLY A 120 8.68 -12.46 -7.18
N PRO A 121 9.55 -13.44 -7.47
CA PRO A 121 9.38 -14.30 -8.65
C PRO A 121 8.03 -15.02 -8.70
N GLU A 122 7.58 -15.55 -7.57
CA GLU A 122 6.29 -16.25 -7.47
C GLU A 122 5.11 -15.26 -7.52
N LEU A 123 5.24 -14.07 -6.91
CA LEU A 123 4.25 -13.00 -7.02
C LEU A 123 4.04 -12.61 -8.47
N GLU A 124 5.12 -12.39 -9.22
CA GLU A 124 5.07 -12.01 -10.63
C GLU A 124 4.37 -13.09 -11.47
N ALA A 125 4.74 -14.36 -11.28
CA ALA A 125 4.16 -15.48 -12.01
C ALA A 125 2.66 -15.68 -11.69
N GLN A 126 2.28 -15.65 -10.41
CA GLN A 126 0.88 -15.79 -9.99
C GLN A 126 0.04 -14.60 -10.43
N PHE A 127 0.57 -13.38 -10.33
CA PHE A 127 -0.14 -12.20 -10.79
C PHE A 127 -0.39 -12.26 -12.30
N GLU A 128 0.61 -12.66 -13.10
CA GLU A 128 0.43 -12.85 -14.54
C GLU A 128 -0.64 -13.89 -14.86
N ASP A 129 -0.55 -15.09 -14.28
CA ASP A 129 -1.51 -16.18 -14.48
C ASP A 129 -2.94 -15.74 -14.16
N LYS A 130 -3.12 -15.09 -13.01
CA LYS A 130 -4.44 -14.67 -12.53
C LYS A 130 -4.97 -13.49 -13.34
N LEU A 131 -4.14 -12.52 -13.70
CA LEU A 131 -4.56 -11.41 -14.55
C LEU A 131 -4.97 -11.89 -15.95
N ARG A 132 -4.27 -12.89 -16.51
CA ARG A 132 -4.66 -13.53 -17.79
C ARG A 132 -5.98 -14.29 -17.68
N THR A 133 -6.20 -14.95 -16.55
CA THR A 133 -7.38 -15.81 -16.33
C THR A 133 -8.64 -14.99 -16.05
N TYR A 134 -8.55 -14.00 -15.15
CA TYR A 134 -9.70 -13.23 -14.67
C TYR A 134 -9.89 -11.91 -15.42
N GLY A 135 -8.80 -11.31 -15.92
CA GLY A 135 -8.84 -10.04 -16.64
C GLY A 135 -8.89 -8.80 -15.73
N ILE A 136 -9.04 -7.65 -16.38
CA ILE A 136 -9.15 -6.33 -15.74
C ILE A 136 -10.58 -6.16 -15.21
N GLY A 137 -10.73 -5.55 -14.03
CA GLY A 137 -12.00 -5.30 -13.36
C GLY A 137 -12.35 -6.35 -12.31
N GLU A 138 -11.67 -7.48 -12.32
CA GLU A 138 -11.88 -8.58 -11.38
C GLU A 138 -10.87 -8.55 -10.23
N ARG A 139 -11.33 -8.97 -9.05
CA ARG A 139 -10.50 -9.16 -7.87
C ARG A 139 -10.06 -10.62 -7.80
N PHE A 140 -8.78 -10.87 -7.62
CA PHE A 140 -8.22 -12.22 -7.49
C PHE A 140 -7.24 -12.31 -6.33
N ASN A 141 -7.03 -13.52 -5.81
CA ASN A 141 -6.14 -13.76 -4.68
C ASN A 141 -5.33 -15.04 -4.86
N PHE A 142 -4.16 -15.09 -4.22
CA PHE A 142 -3.28 -16.26 -4.21
C PHE A 142 -2.33 -16.22 -3.00
N PRO A 143 -2.03 -17.37 -2.39
CA PRO A 143 -1.06 -17.47 -1.31
C PRO A 143 0.37 -17.62 -1.84
N ILE A 144 1.34 -17.07 -1.10
CA ILE A 144 2.78 -17.30 -1.30
C ILE A 144 3.44 -17.43 0.07
N GLY A 145 3.86 -18.65 0.43
CA GLY A 145 4.42 -18.95 1.75
C GLY A 145 3.45 -18.55 2.87
N THR A 146 3.87 -17.65 3.75
CA THR A 146 3.07 -17.13 4.88
C THR A 146 2.24 -15.88 4.54
N ARG A 147 2.23 -15.48 3.26
CA ARG A 147 1.54 -14.29 2.76
C ARG A 147 0.35 -14.69 1.92
N ASN A 148 -0.72 -13.90 1.99
CA ASN A 148 -1.81 -13.96 1.02
C ASN A 148 -1.87 -12.64 0.28
N PHE A 149 -1.90 -12.70 -1.05
CA PHE A 149 -2.04 -11.54 -1.91
C PHE A 149 -3.46 -11.44 -2.42
N ILE A 150 -4.00 -10.23 -2.39
CA ILE A 150 -5.29 -9.91 -2.97
C ILE A 150 -5.11 -8.72 -3.90
N CYS A 151 -5.35 -8.95 -5.19
CA CYS A 151 -5.01 -8.04 -6.25
C CYS A 151 -6.26 -7.62 -7.02
N GLU A 152 -6.24 -6.39 -7.52
CA GLU A 152 -7.30 -5.85 -8.37
C GLU A 152 -6.73 -4.82 -9.32
N VAL A 153 -7.08 -4.92 -10.60
CA VAL A 153 -6.78 -3.92 -11.62
C VAL A 153 -8.08 -3.27 -12.06
N ARG A 154 -8.21 -1.96 -11.90
CA ARG A 154 -9.35 -1.18 -12.38
C ARG A 154 -8.92 -0.22 -13.47
N LEU A 155 -9.73 -0.16 -14.51
CA LEU A 155 -9.60 0.79 -15.61
C LEU A 155 -10.90 1.58 -15.72
N ASP A 156 -10.78 2.90 -15.67
CA ASP A 156 -11.84 3.85 -15.98
C ASP A 156 -11.29 4.79 -17.07
N PRO A 157 -11.82 4.78 -18.30
CA PRO A 157 -11.29 5.60 -19.39
C PRO A 157 -11.24 7.11 -19.09
N GLN A 158 -12.05 7.61 -18.15
CA GLN A 158 -12.08 9.02 -17.77
C GLN A 158 -11.22 9.33 -16.54
N LYS A 159 -11.02 8.36 -15.65
CA LYS A 159 -10.30 8.55 -14.37
C LYS A 159 -8.92 7.89 -14.35
N GLY A 160 -8.61 7.10 -15.36
CA GLY A 160 -7.35 6.41 -15.53
C GLY A 160 -7.36 5.01 -14.92
N GLY A 161 -6.24 4.65 -14.34
CA GLY A 161 -5.93 3.30 -13.92
C GLY A 161 -5.71 3.19 -12.42
N LYS A 162 -6.12 2.07 -11.82
CA LYS A 162 -5.75 1.73 -10.46
C LYS A 162 -5.33 0.27 -10.34
N LEU A 163 -4.08 0.03 -9.94
CA LEU A 163 -3.59 -1.27 -9.51
C LEU A 163 -3.59 -1.30 -7.98
N THR A 164 -4.29 -2.27 -7.40
CA THR A 164 -4.30 -2.51 -5.95
C THR A 164 -3.71 -3.87 -5.64
N ILE A 165 -2.77 -3.93 -4.70
CA ILE A 165 -2.17 -5.16 -4.18
C ILE A 165 -2.25 -5.09 -2.66
N GLU A 166 -3.06 -5.93 -2.06
CA GLU A 166 -3.11 -6.12 -0.61
C GLU A 166 -2.27 -7.36 -0.26
N MET A 167 -1.22 -7.17 0.52
CA MET A 167 -0.40 -8.22 1.09
C MET A 167 -0.80 -8.42 2.56
N VAL A 168 -1.29 -9.62 2.87
CA VAL A 168 -1.63 -10.03 4.23
C VAL A 168 -0.58 -10.99 4.74
N SER A 169 0.27 -10.54 5.65
CA SER A 169 1.34 -11.34 6.25
C SER A 169 0.94 -11.82 7.64
N PHE A 170 1.17 -13.11 7.91
CA PHE A 170 1.08 -13.60 9.27
C PHE A 170 2.34 -13.20 10.05
N LEU A 171 2.16 -12.58 11.22
CA LEU A 171 3.28 -12.23 12.08
C LEU A 171 3.36 -13.22 13.24
N PHE A 172 4.48 -13.92 13.35
CA PHE A 172 4.75 -14.77 14.50
C PHE A 172 5.02 -13.88 15.73
N LYS A 173 4.57 -14.34 16.91
CA LYS A 173 4.64 -13.55 18.16
C LYS A 173 6.10 -13.32 18.59
N GLU A 174 6.96 -14.23 18.18
CA GLU A 174 8.39 -14.30 18.43
C GLU A 174 9.14 -13.18 17.66
N GLU A 175 8.77 -12.93 16.41
CA GLU A 175 9.37 -11.88 15.56
C GLU A 175 9.07 -10.47 16.06
N VAL A 176 7.85 -10.25 16.58
CA VAL A 176 7.46 -8.97 17.19
C VAL A 176 8.30 -8.68 18.44
N ARG A 177 8.57 -9.70 19.26
CA ARG A 177 9.39 -9.55 20.47
C ARG A 177 10.85 -9.22 20.14
N GLN A 178 11.40 -9.78 19.06
CA GLN A 178 12.74 -9.45 18.59
C GLN A 178 12.83 -8.01 18.09
N ARG A 179 11.83 -7.51 17.33
CA ARG A 179 11.79 -6.09 16.89
C ARG A 179 11.72 -5.11 18.06
N ARG A 180 11.04 -5.48 19.16
CA ARG A 180 10.94 -4.65 20.38
C ARG A 180 12.13 -4.74 21.31
N ALA A 181 13.04 -5.70 21.12
CA ALA A 181 14.19 -5.90 22.00
C ALA A 181 15.31 -4.85 21.81
N GLY A 182 15.03 -3.77 21.10
CA GLY A 182 15.98 -2.69 20.80
C GLY A 182 16.73 -2.99 19.52
N ILE A 183 16.31 -2.37 18.42
CA ILE A 183 17.21 -2.14 17.28
C ILE A 183 18.27 -1.17 17.82
N PRO A 184 19.58 -1.47 17.74
CA PRO A 184 20.62 -0.52 18.12
C PRO A 184 20.42 0.80 17.36
N ASP A 185 20.54 1.96 18.02
CA ASP A 185 20.36 3.29 17.39
C ASP A 185 21.19 3.47 16.10
N THR A 186 22.26 2.69 15.93
CA THR A 186 23.11 2.66 14.73
C THR A 186 22.47 2.01 13.51
N GLU A 187 21.42 1.20 13.69
CA GLU A 187 20.61 0.54 12.66
C GLU A 187 19.23 1.22 12.51
N ASP A 188 18.91 2.18 13.39
CA ASP A 188 17.75 3.07 13.24
C ASP A 188 18.09 4.16 12.23
N HIS A 189 17.64 3.97 10.99
CA HIS A 189 17.85 4.93 9.89
C HIS A 189 16.98 6.20 9.99
N GLY A 190 16.89 6.76 11.21
CA GLY A 190 16.57 8.16 11.46
C GLY A 190 15.28 8.62 10.80
N TRP A 191 14.16 8.16 11.34
CA TRP A 191 12.86 8.82 11.15
C TRP A 191 12.57 9.77 12.31
N GLU A 192 13.47 10.74 12.52
CA GLU A 192 13.11 11.94 13.27
C GLU A 192 12.38 12.91 12.33
N GLY A 193 11.11 13.17 12.62
CA GLY A 193 10.45 14.39 12.15
C GLY A 193 8.99 14.25 11.74
N SER A 194 8.08 14.25 12.72
CA SER A 194 6.96 15.21 12.74
C SER A 194 6.18 15.11 14.05
N GLU A 195 6.65 15.80 15.08
CA GLU A 195 5.91 16.88 15.74
C GLU A 195 6.75 17.40 16.92
N GLY A 196 7.24 18.63 16.78
CA GLY A 196 7.64 19.39 17.95
C GLY A 196 6.41 19.69 18.79
N ARG A 197 6.47 19.35 20.09
CA ARG A 197 5.71 20.04 21.14
C ARG A 197 6.43 19.87 22.48
N ARG A 198 7.16 20.94 22.81
CA ARG A 198 7.52 21.51 24.13
C ARG A 198 7.87 20.57 25.28
#